data_AF-A0AA86UIS9-F1
#
_entry.id   AF-A0AA86UIS9-F1
#
_cell.length_a   1.000
_cell.length_b   1.000
_cell.length_c   1.000
_cell.angle_alpha   90.00
_cell.angle_beta   90.00
_cell.angle_gamma   90.00
#
_symmetry.space_group_name_H-M   'P 1'
#
loop_
_entity.id
_entity.type
_entity.pdbx_description
1 polymer ?
#
loop_
_entity_poly.entity_id
_entity_poly.type
_entity_poly.pdbx_seq_one_letter_code
_entity_poly.pdbx_strand_id
1 'polypeptide(L)'
;MQFKGPFETETSHELFAREITIDLRRDDTPSQEGFQEQIYVKVLQDGDKTIILLSSEHDLFFHYTCVIDESNFNELAQEQNLTVNMLDFGAFIVKLLNSALRDPRSFIILMFLSEDGQANVTFTENFKNYKFLEILTLPLAISTEDVIRCDITSRYLTIKQKNNDLQTQLTQLQNMIKLKLPGLMGKK
;
A
#
# COMPACT_ATOMS: atom_id res chain seq x y z
N MET A 1 18.50 -8.01 -8.51
CA MET A 1 18.03 -9.04 -7.58
C MET A 1 16.81 -8.45 -6.89
N GLN A 2 15.62 -9.03 -7.04
CA GLN A 2 14.44 -8.47 -6.38
C GLN A 2 14.52 -8.84 -4.89
N PHE A 3 14.62 -7.82 -4.04
CA PHE A 3 14.62 -8.03 -2.59
C PHE A 3 13.19 -8.30 -2.16
N LYS A 4 12.98 -9.43 -1.47
CA LYS A 4 11.65 -9.80 -1.01
C LYS A 4 11.24 -8.91 0.16
N GLY A 5 10.05 -8.33 0.08
CA GLY A 5 9.42 -7.58 1.17
C GLY A 5 8.90 -8.49 2.28
N PRO A 6 8.35 -7.92 3.37
CA PRO A 6 7.68 -8.72 4.39
C PRO A 6 6.51 -9.49 3.77
N PHE A 7 6.27 -10.70 4.27
CA PHE A 7 5.22 -11.61 3.80
C PHE A 7 5.32 -12.08 2.33
N GLU A 8 6.38 -11.69 1.61
CA GLU A 8 6.64 -12.24 0.28
C GLU A 8 7.30 -13.61 0.40
N THR A 9 6.50 -14.64 0.15
CA THR A 9 6.92 -16.05 0.13
C THR A 9 7.26 -16.49 -1.30
N GLU A 10 7.41 -17.79 -1.56
CA GLU A 10 7.49 -18.31 -2.94
C GLU A 10 6.12 -18.44 -3.58
N THR A 11 5.07 -18.52 -2.77
CA THR A 11 3.67 -18.73 -3.18
C THR A 11 2.84 -17.45 -3.20
N SER A 12 3.31 -16.40 -2.51
CA SER A 12 2.66 -15.10 -2.51
C SER A 12 2.69 -14.45 -3.89
N HIS A 13 1.56 -13.90 -4.32
CA HIS A 13 1.45 -13.09 -5.53
C HIS A 13 0.90 -11.71 -5.20
N GLU A 14 1.48 -10.69 -5.81
CA GLU A 14 1.04 -9.30 -5.66
C GLU A 14 -0.20 -9.05 -6.54
N LEU A 15 -1.31 -8.68 -5.90
CA LEU A 15 -2.55 -8.29 -6.58
C LEU A 15 -2.61 -6.78 -6.84
N PHE A 16 -1.98 -5.99 -5.96
CA PHE A 16 -1.97 -4.53 -6.03
C PHE A 16 -0.81 -3.94 -5.25
N ALA A 17 -0.20 -2.86 -5.76
CA ALA A 17 0.88 -2.16 -5.07
C ALA A 17 1.03 -0.71 -5.59
N ARG A 18 0.36 0.26 -4.97
CA ARG A 18 0.35 1.68 -5.38
C ARG A 18 0.10 2.61 -4.19
N GLU A 19 0.50 3.88 -4.33
CA GLU A 19 0.06 4.95 -3.42
C GLU A 19 -1.41 5.30 -3.65
N ILE A 20 -2.14 5.51 -2.55
CA ILE A 20 -3.53 5.96 -2.55
C ILE A 20 -3.68 7.01 -1.45
N THR A 21 -4.51 8.03 -1.72
CA THR A 21 -4.92 8.99 -0.71
C THR A 21 -5.81 8.33 0.35
N ILE A 22 -5.37 8.36 1.61
CA ILE A 22 -6.15 7.92 2.78
C ILE A 22 -6.35 9.13 3.71
N ASP A 23 -7.56 9.29 4.22
CA ASP A 23 -7.88 10.28 5.26
C ASP A 23 -7.61 9.66 6.65
N LEU A 24 -6.54 10.12 7.29
CA LEU A 24 -6.07 9.64 8.58
C LEU A 24 -6.76 10.41 9.70
N ARG A 25 -7.40 9.68 10.62
CA ARG A 25 -8.16 10.22 11.76
C ARG A 25 -7.73 9.53 13.04
N ARG A 26 -7.88 10.22 14.17
CA ARG A 26 -7.79 9.57 15.48
C ARG A 26 -9.13 8.94 15.85
N ASP A 27 -9.09 7.75 16.45
CA ASP A 27 -10.30 7.01 16.82
C ASP A 27 -11.06 7.65 18.01
N ASP A 28 -10.35 8.36 18.89
CA ASP A 28 -10.95 9.08 20.04
C ASP A 28 -11.68 10.38 19.65
N THR A 29 -11.39 10.92 18.47
CA THR A 29 -12.02 12.13 17.94
C THR A 29 -12.44 11.97 16.47
N PRO A 30 -13.34 11.02 16.15
CA PRO A 30 -13.64 10.63 14.77
C PRO A 30 -14.39 11.72 13.98
N SER A 31 -15.02 12.66 14.69
CA SER A 31 -15.73 13.81 14.13
C SER A 31 -14.83 14.98 13.74
N GLN A 32 -13.54 14.97 14.13
CA GLN A 32 -12.60 15.97 13.66
C GLN A 32 -12.19 15.67 12.22
N GLU A 33 -11.95 16.73 11.44
CA GLU A 33 -11.35 16.58 10.11
C GLU A 33 -9.98 15.92 10.26
N GLY A 34 -9.80 14.79 9.60
CA GLY A 34 -8.51 14.14 9.48
C GLY A 34 -7.60 14.87 8.50
N PHE A 35 -6.43 14.31 8.26
CA PHE A 35 -5.52 14.80 7.23
C PHE A 35 -5.33 13.74 6.14
N GLN A 36 -5.21 14.21 4.90
CA GLN A 36 -5.00 13.33 3.75
C GLN A 36 -3.52 13.04 3.56
N GLU A 37 -3.16 11.77 3.45
CA GLU A 37 -1.81 11.32 3.15
C GLU A 37 -1.80 10.33 1.98
N GLN A 38 -0.74 10.36 1.17
CA GLN A 38 -0.46 9.31 0.19
C GLN A 38 0.18 8.13 0.91
N ILE A 39 -0.58 7.05 1.06
CA ILE A 39 -0.12 5.82 1.72
C ILE A 39 0.11 4.76 0.64
N TYR A 40 1.26 4.11 0.67
CA TYR A 40 1.55 2.98 -0.19
C TYR A 40 0.79 1.75 0.31
N VAL A 41 -0.16 1.29 -0.51
CA VAL A 41 -0.99 0.12 -0.23
C VAL A 41 -0.51 -1.05 -1.08
N LYS A 42 -0.23 -2.17 -0.43
CA LYS A 42 0.11 -3.43 -1.08
C LYS A 42 -0.85 -4.53 -0.64
N VAL A 43 -1.39 -5.25 -1.62
CA VAL A 43 -2.26 -6.41 -1.43
C VAL A 43 -1.56 -7.62 -2.01
N LEU A 44 -1.29 -8.59 -1.15
CA LEU A 44 -0.73 -9.88 -1.50
C LEU A 44 -1.80 -10.95 -1.30
N GLN A 45 -1.75 -11.97 -2.13
CA GLN A 45 -2.48 -13.21 -1.93
C GLN A 45 -1.47 -14.34 -1.78
N ASP A 46 -1.54 -15.07 -0.66
CA ASP A 46 -0.66 -16.19 -0.36
C ASP A 46 -1.49 -17.41 0.03
N GLY A 47 -1.61 -18.37 -0.89
CA GLY A 47 -2.59 -19.43 -0.79
C GLY A 47 -4.01 -18.87 -0.61
N ASP A 48 -4.69 -19.29 0.46
CA ASP A 48 -6.04 -18.84 0.81
C ASP A 48 -6.05 -17.62 1.75
N LYS A 49 -4.93 -16.89 1.85
CA LYS A 49 -4.80 -15.69 2.68
C LYS A 49 -4.66 -14.44 1.84
N THR A 50 -5.37 -13.39 2.22
CA THR A 50 -5.18 -12.04 1.69
C THR A 50 -4.44 -11.19 2.73
N ILE A 51 -3.30 -10.62 2.34
CA ILE A 51 -2.45 -9.81 3.20
C ILE A 51 -2.46 -8.38 2.67
N ILE A 52 -2.80 -7.43 3.53
CA ILE A 52 -2.88 -6.00 3.20
C ILE A 52 -1.84 -5.27 4.04
N LEU A 53 -1.02 -4.49 3.37
CA LEU A 53 0.09 -3.74 3.92
C LEU A 53 -0.12 -2.26 3.61
N LEU A 54 0.00 -1.41 4.62
CA LEU A 54 0.03 0.04 4.48
C LEU A 54 1.39 0.53 4.96
N SER A 55 2.04 1.38 4.17
CA SER A 55 3.31 2.02 4.54
C SER A 55 3.36 3.47 4.07
N SER A 56 4.09 4.31 4.79
CA SER A 56 4.36 5.70 4.38
C SER A 56 5.79 5.86 3.88
N GLU A 57 5.97 6.80 2.96
CA GLU A 57 7.28 7.30 2.54
C GLU A 57 7.75 8.49 3.41
N HIS A 58 6.84 9.13 4.16
CA HIS A 58 7.17 10.22 5.09
C HIS A 58 7.58 9.71 6.47
N ASP A 59 6.96 8.61 6.92
CA ASP A 59 7.30 7.93 8.17
C ASP A 59 7.62 6.45 7.90
N LEU A 60 8.89 6.08 8.06
CA LEU A 60 9.38 4.72 7.84
C LEU A 60 8.81 3.70 8.84
N PHE A 61 8.36 4.15 10.01
CA PHE A 61 7.78 3.29 11.04
C PHE A 61 6.26 3.20 10.94
N PHE A 62 5.63 4.03 10.10
CA PHE A 62 4.23 3.84 9.72
C PHE A 62 4.13 2.60 8.83
N HIS A 63 3.81 1.48 9.46
CA HIS A 63 3.60 0.21 8.77
C HIS A 63 2.50 -0.58 9.47
N TYR A 64 1.39 -0.81 8.77
CA TYR A 64 0.24 -1.53 9.27
C TYR A 64 -0.06 -2.75 8.42
N THR A 65 -0.53 -3.80 9.08
CA THR A 65 -0.82 -5.09 8.47
C THR A 65 -2.22 -5.56 8.83
N CYS A 66 -2.92 -6.12 7.85
CA CYS A 66 -4.10 -6.96 8.04
C CYS A 66 -3.87 -8.27 7.30
N VAL A 67 -4.07 -9.40 7.98
CA VAL A 67 -4.00 -10.74 7.39
C VAL A 67 -5.37 -11.38 7.54
N ILE A 68 -6.05 -11.58 6.42
CA ILE A 68 -7.34 -12.25 6.37
C ILE A 68 -7.14 -13.66 5.85
N ASP A 69 -7.63 -14.65 6.58
CA ASP A 69 -7.67 -16.06 6.21
C ASP A 69 -9.06 -16.65 6.49
N GLU A 70 -9.29 -17.91 6.14
CA GLU A 70 -10.62 -18.52 6.32
C GLU A 70 -11.15 -18.44 7.76
N SER A 71 -10.27 -18.42 8.76
CA SER A 71 -10.68 -18.42 10.17
C SER A 71 -11.34 -17.10 10.57
N ASN A 72 -10.74 -15.97 10.20
CA ASN A 72 -11.23 -14.64 10.54
C ASN A 72 -12.15 -14.03 9.47
N PHE A 73 -12.09 -14.52 8.23
CA PHE A 73 -12.95 -14.04 7.15
C PHE A 73 -14.42 -14.33 7.41
N ASN A 74 -14.75 -15.50 7.98
CA ASN A 74 -16.14 -15.86 8.25
C ASN A 74 -16.82 -14.90 9.24
N GLU A 75 -16.09 -14.50 10.28
CA GLU A 75 -16.56 -13.51 11.26
C GLU A 75 -16.71 -12.14 10.59
N LEU A 76 -15.69 -11.67 9.86
CA LEU A 76 -15.72 -10.42 9.10
C LEU A 76 -16.91 -10.37 8.12
N ALA A 77 -17.14 -11.45 7.38
CA ALA A 77 -18.20 -11.55 6.40
C ALA A 77 -19.58 -11.53 7.03
N GLN A 78 -19.76 -12.17 8.20
CA GLN A 78 -21.02 -12.13 8.93
C GLN A 78 -21.27 -10.75 9.55
N GLU A 79 -20.28 -10.16 10.20
CA GLU A 79 -20.40 -8.85 10.86
C GLU A 79 -20.75 -7.75 9.86
N GLN A 80 -20.16 -7.80 8.66
CA GLN A 80 -20.30 -6.76 7.65
C GLN A 80 -21.19 -7.15 6.48
N ASN A 81 -21.91 -8.27 6.60
CA ASN A 81 -22.84 -8.79 5.58
C ASN A 81 -22.20 -8.92 4.18
N LEU A 82 -20.96 -9.42 4.12
CA LEU A 82 -20.26 -9.64 2.87
C LEU A 82 -20.79 -10.88 2.15
N THR A 83 -20.94 -10.77 0.83
CA THR A 83 -21.38 -11.87 -0.04
C THR A 83 -20.25 -12.48 -0.87
N VAL A 84 -19.06 -11.88 -0.82
CA VAL A 84 -17.84 -12.40 -1.44
C VAL A 84 -17.34 -13.63 -0.67
N ASN A 85 -16.64 -14.54 -1.34
CA ASN A 85 -15.96 -15.65 -0.69
C ASN A 85 -14.48 -15.30 -0.43
N MET A 86 -13.80 -16.13 0.37
CA MET A 86 -12.40 -15.88 0.74
C MET A 86 -11.45 -15.83 -0.47
N LEU A 87 -11.63 -16.72 -1.45
CA LEU A 87 -10.77 -16.78 -2.64
C LEU A 87 -10.87 -15.50 -3.51
N ASP A 88 -12.06 -14.89 -3.56
CA ASP A 88 -12.32 -13.66 -4.30
C ASP A 88 -12.07 -12.39 -3.48
N PHE A 89 -11.77 -12.52 -2.18
CA PHE A 89 -11.68 -11.38 -1.26
C PHE A 89 -10.54 -10.43 -1.65
N GLY A 90 -9.34 -10.94 -1.94
CA GLY A 90 -8.22 -10.11 -2.41
C GLY A 90 -8.58 -9.30 -3.66
N ALA A 91 -9.25 -9.92 -4.64
CA ALA A 91 -9.70 -9.23 -5.85
C ALA A 91 -10.79 -8.18 -5.55
N PHE A 92 -11.65 -8.42 -4.55
CA PHE A 92 -12.64 -7.45 -4.07
C PHE A 92 -11.96 -6.23 -3.45
N ILE A 93 -10.95 -6.41 -2.59
CA ILE A 93 -10.15 -5.29 -2.05
C ILE A 93 -9.52 -4.47 -3.17
N VAL A 94 -8.91 -5.13 -4.16
CA VAL A 94 -8.32 -4.44 -5.32
C VAL A 94 -9.36 -3.64 -6.12
N LYS A 95 -10.60 -4.10 -6.23
CA LYS A 95 -11.69 -3.33 -6.86
C LYS A 95 -12.02 -2.06 -6.08
N LEU A 96 -12.06 -2.13 -4.74
CA LEU A 96 -12.32 -0.96 -3.90
C LEU A 96 -11.18 0.07 -4.01
N LEU A 97 -9.93 -0.38 -3.91
CA LEU A 97 -8.74 0.46 -4.08
C LEU A 97 -8.70 1.14 -5.46
N ASN A 98 -9.01 0.40 -6.53
CA ASN A 98 -9.07 0.97 -7.88
C ASN A 98 -10.23 1.95 -8.07
N SER A 99 -11.35 1.76 -7.37
CA SER A 99 -12.46 2.72 -7.38
C SER A 99 -12.08 4.03 -6.68
N ALA A 100 -11.38 3.97 -5.54
CA ALA A 100 -10.82 5.14 -4.87
C ALA A 100 -9.80 5.89 -5.73
N LEU A 101 -8.94 5.17 -6.46
CA LEU A 101 -8.00 5.78 -7.41
C LEU A 101 -8.69 6.45 -8.59
N ARG A 102 -9.76 5.84 -9.11
CA ARG A 102 -10.46 6.33 -10.31
C ARG A 102 -11.39 7.50 -10.01
N ASP A 103 -12.08 7.45 -8.87
CA ASP A 103 -13.05 8.47 -8.47
C ASP A 103 -12.93 8.77 -6.95
N PRO A 104 -11.91 9.54 -6.54
CA PRO A 104 -11.61 9.81 -5.13
C PRO A 104 -12.64 10.69 -4.42
N ARG A 105 -13.62 11.27 -5.15
CA ARG A 105 -14.73 12.01 -4.56
C ARG A 105 -15.89 11.09 -4.19
N SER A 106 -16.08 10.04 -4.98
CA SER A 106 -17.13 9.06 -4.75
C SER A 106 -16.66 7.91 -3.88
N PHE A 107 -15.38 7.54 -3.92
CA PHE A 107 -14.82 6.45 -3.11
C PHE A 107 -13.70 7.00 -2.23
N ILE A 108 -13.91 6.95 -0.93
CA ILE A 108 -13.01 7.49 0.09
C ILE A 108 -12.52 6.34 0.95
N ILE A 109 -11.25 6.39 1.35
CA ILE A 109 -10.65 5.46 2.31
C ILE A 109 -10.33 6.27 3.56
N LEU A 110 -10.93 5.87 4.68
CA LEU A 110 -10.68 6.44 6.00
C LEU A 110 -9.83 5.46 6.80
N MET A 111 -8.86 5.94 7.57
CA MET A 111 -8.13 5.13 8.53
C MET A 111 -8.22 5.78 9.91
N PHE A 112 -8.84 5.08 10.85
CA PHE A 112 -8.95 5.49 12.24
C PHE A 112 -7.83 4.84 13.04
N LEU A 113 -6.95 5.66 13.62
CA LEU A 113 -5.79 5.26 14.39
C LEU A 113 -6.13 5.29 15.88
N SER A 114 -5.90 4.17 16.57
CA SER A 114 -6.02 4.05 18.01
C SER A 114 -4.65 4.16 18.69
N GLU A 115 -4.63 4.58 19.96
CA GLU A 115 -3.39 4.76 20.74
C GLU A 115 -2.68 3.44 21.06
N ASP A 116 -3.39 2.32 21.01
CA ASP A 116 -2.86 0.97 21.24
C ASP A 116 -2.18 0.36 20.00
N GLY A 117 -2.07 1.12 18.91
CA GLY A 117 -1.48 0.66 17.65
C GLY A 117 -2.43 -0.18 16.80
N GLN A 118 -3.71 -0.27 17.17
CA GLN A 118 -4.75 -0.77 16.26
C GLN A 118 -5.21 0.35 15.32
N ALA A 119 -5.73 -0.05 14.16
CA ALA A 119 -6.34 0.85 13.22
C ALA A 119 -7.50 0.19 12.48
N ASN A 120 -8.51 0.98 12.13
CA ASN A 120 -9.60 0.52 11.28
C ASN A 120 -9.55 1.27 9.95
N VAL A 121 -9.48 0.52 8.85
CA VAL A 121 -9.53 1.09 7.49
C VAL A 121 -10.92 0.88 6.92
N THR A 122 -11.64 1.96 6.68
CA THR A 122 -13.02 1.94 6.17
C THR A 122 -13.05 2.45 4.73
N PHE A 123 -13.58 1.62 3.83
CA PHE A 123 -13.93 2.00 2.47
C PHE A 123 -15.35 2.56 2.45
N THR A 124 -15.50 3.80 1.99
CA THR A 124 -16.78 4.51 1.97
C THR A 124 -17.10 4.97 0.55
N GLU A 125 -18.35 4.80 0.13
CA GLU A 125 -18.86 5.36 -1.12
C GLU A 125 -19.86 6.49 -0.86
N ASN A 126 -19.70 7.62 -1.56
CA ASN A 126 -20.67 8.69 -1.61
C ASN A 126 -21.80 8.32 -2.59
N PHE A 127 -22.78 7.57 -2.10
CA PHE A 127 -23.90 7.10 -2.89
C PHE A 127 -24.70 8.27 -3.45
N LYS A 128 -24.58 8.46 -4.77
CA LYS A 128 -25.28 9.49 -5.56
C LYS A 128 -25.14 10.92 -4.98
N ASN A 129 -24.03 11.22 -4.31
CA ASN A 129 -23.71 12.54 -3.73
C ASN A 129 -24.65 13.02 -2.61
N TYR A 130 -25.41 12.13 -1.96
CA TYR A 130 -26.31 12.52 -0.85
C TYR A 130 -26.11 11.72 0.42
N LYS A 131 -25.40 10.58 0.38
CA LYS A 131 -25.14 9.76 1.57
C LYS A 131 -23.86 8.96 1.41
N PHE A 132 -23.00 9.05 2.41
CA PHE A 132 -21.87 8.15 2.55
C PHE A 132 -22.32 6.79 3.09
N LEU A 133 -21.93 5.73 2.40
CA LEU A 133 -22.20 4.34 2.76
C LEU A 133 -20.86 3.65 3.00
N GLU A 134 -20.72 3.02 4.17
CA GLU A 134 -19.59 2.15 4.45
C GLU A 134 -19.76 0.83 3.67
N ILE A 135 -18.73 0.46 2.93
CA ILE A 135 -18.71 -0.77 2.12
C ILE A 135 -18.02 -1.89 2.88
N LEU A 136 -16.90 -1.58 3.53
CA LEU A 136 -16.05 -2.54 4.24
C LEU A 136 -15.16 -1.79 5.23
N THR A 137 -15.00 -2.35 6.42
CA THR A 137 -14.03 -1.93 7.42
C THR A 137 -13.07 -3.08 7.70
N LEU A 138 -11.77 -2.80 7.71
CA LEU A 138 -10.74 -3.79 7.97
C LEU A 138 -9.98 -3.44 9.25
N PRO A 139 -9.83 -4.40 10.18
CA PRO A 139 -8.95 -4.24 11.32
C PRO A 139 -7.50 -4.42 10.87
N LEU A 140 -6.69 -3.39 11.09
CA LEU A 140 -5.25 -3.39 10.88
C LEU A 140 -4.57 -3.22 12.24
N ALA A 141 -3.37 -3.77 12.36
CA ALA A 141 -2.50 -3.54 13.50
C ALA A 141 -1.15 -3.03 13.01
N ILE A 142 -0.52 -2.20 13.84
CA ILE A 142 0.88 -1.83 13.64
C ILE A 142 1.72 -3.10 13.54
N SER A 143 2.60 -3.14 12.55
CA SER A 143 3.42 -4.31 12.33
C SER A 143 4.52 -4.43 13.38
N THR A 144 5.03 -5.65 13.55
CA THR A 144 6.13 -5.90 14.48
C THR A 144 7.41 -5.21 13.98
N GLU A 145 8.34 -4.96 14.90
CA GLU A 145 9.62 -4.33 14.56
C GLU A 145 10.41 -5.13 13.50
N ASP A 146 10.33 -6.46 13.52
CA ASP A 146 10.98 -7.30 12.53
C ASP A 146 10.38 -7.14 11.13
N VAL A 147 9.05 -7.00 11.04
CA VAL A 147 8.35 -6.73 9.78
C VAL A 147 8.73 -5.34 9.25
N ILE A 148 8.71 -4.33 10.11
CA ILE A 148 9.10 -2.95 9.76
C ILE A 148 10.56 -2.92 9.28
N ARG A 149 11.47 -3.58 10.00
CA ARG A 149 12.89 -3.64 9.65
C ARG A 149 13.09 -4.35 8.32
N CYS A 150 12.37 -5.45 8.07
CA CYS A 150 12.40 -6.17 6.80
C CYS A 150 11.94 -5.28 5.64
N ASP A 151 10.82 -4.58 5.81
CA ASP A 151 10.27 -3.64 4.82
C ASP A 151 11.25 -2.51 4.49
N ILE A 152 11.72 -1.77 5.50
CA ILE A 152 12.68 -0.68 5.34
C ILE A 152 13.95 -1.19 4.63
N THR A 153 14.45 -2.36 5.02
CA THR A 153 15.64 -2.97 4.40
C THR A 153 15.37 -3.28 2.92
N SER A 154 14.23 -3.88 2.61
CA SER A 154 13.85 -4.22 1.23
C SER A 154 13.71 -2.98 0.35
N ARG A 155 13.02 -1.94 0.84
CA ARG A 155 12.89 -0.64 0.16
C ARG A 155 14.24 0.00 -0.09
N TYR A 156 15.09 0.08 0.93
CA TYR A 156 16.45 0.63 0.82
C TYR A 156 17.28 -0.11 -0.23
N LEU A 157 17.30 -1.44 -0.19
CA LEU A 157 18.09 -2.25 -1.12
C LEU A 157 17.59 -2.12 -2.56
N THR A 158 16.26 -2.04 -2.75
CA THR A 158 15.64 -1.81 -4.05
C THR A 158 16.03 -0.45 -4.63
N ILE A 159 15.96 0.62 -3.83
CA ILE A 159 16.36 1.97 -4.26
C ILE A 159 17.86 2.03 -4.57
N LYS A 160 18.69 1.42 -3.72
CA LYS A 160 20.14 1.33 -3.94
C LYS A 160 20.48 0.64 -5.26
N GLN A 161 19.80 -0.46 -5.58
CA GLN A 161 20.00 -1.16 -6.85
C GLN A 161 19.58 -0.26 -8.03
N LYS A 162 18.39 0.34 -7.98
CA LYS A 162 17.91 1.25 -9.03
C LYS A 162 18.89 2.42 -9.27
N ASN A 163 19.46 2.98 -8.20
CA ASN A 163 20.44 4.05 -8.30
C ASN A 163 21.73 3.58 -9.00
N ASN A 164 22.25 2.40 -8.63
CA ASN A 164 23.43 1.82 -9.29
C ASN A 164 23.18 1.56 -10.79
N ASP A 165 21.98 1.07 -11.13
CA ASP A 165 21.59 0.81 -12.52
C ASP A 165 21.53 2.12 -13.32
N LEU A 166 20.94 3.17 -12.77
CA LEU A 166 20.88 4.52 -13.37
C LEU A 166 22.28 5.14 -13.54
N GLN A 167 23.16 5.01 -12.54
CA GLN A 167 24.54 5.49 -12.64
C GLN A 167 25.32 4.76 -13.74
N THR A 168 25.10 3.46 -13.89
CA THR A 168 25.71 2.66 -14.95
C THR A 168 25.23 3.14 -16.33
N GLN A 169 23.92 3.36 -16.49
CA GLN A 169 23.34 3.89 -17.73
C GLN A 169 23.88 5.28 -18.08
N LEU A 170 23.98 6.18 -17.09
CA LEU A 170 24.55 7.52 -17.27
C LEU A 170 26.01 7.45 -17.73
N THR A 171 26.81 6.58 -17.13
CA THR A 171 28.22 6.40 -17.49
C THR A 171 28.36 5.89 -18.92
N GLN A 172 27.52 4.93 -19.33
CA GLN A 172 27.49 4.42 -20.71
C GLN A 172 27.11 5.52 -21.71
N LEU A 173 26.09 6.33 -21.41
CA LEU A 173 25.69 7.47 -22.25
C LEU A 173 26.81 8.50 -22.36
N GLN A 174 27.46 8.87 -21.25
CA GLN A 174 28.60 9.78 -21.27
C GLN A 174 29.74 9.26 -22.14
N ASN A 175 30.06 7.97 -22.06
CA ASN A 175 31.09 7.35 -22.89
C ASN A 175 30.70 7.34 -24.38
N MET A 176 29.45 7.02 -24.71
CA MET A 176 28.95 7.10 -26.10
C MET A 176 29.01 8.53 -26.66
N ILE A 177 28.64 9.53 -25.86
CA ILE A 177 28.71 10.95 -26.26
C ILE A 177 30.16 11.36 -26.49
N LYS A 178 31.08 11.00 -25.58
CA LYS A 178 32.53 11.26 -25.75
C LYS A 178 33.07 10.67 -27.04
N LEU A 179 32.64 9.46 -27.41
CA LEU A 179 33.08 8.78 -28.63
C LEU A 179 32.47 9.40 -29.90
N LYS A 180 31.21 9.81 -29.88
CA LYS A 180 30.50 10.34 -31.06
C LYS A 180 30.72 11.84 -31.30
N LEU A 181 30.99 12.62 -30.26
CA LEU A 181 31.11 14.09 -30.33
C LEU A 181 32.33 14.57 -29.53
N PRO A 182 33.56 14.24 -29.94
CA PRO A 182 34.78 14.62 -29.22
C PRO A 182 34.96 16.13 -29.08
N GLY A 183 34.31 16.95 -29.92
CA GLY A 183 34.35 18.41 -29.86
C GLY A 183 33.35 19.09 -28.91
N LEU A 184 32.38 18.37 -28.34
CA LEU A 184 31.30 18.98 -27.52
C LEU A 184 31.70 19.20 -26.05
N MET A 185 32.71 18.46 -25.55
CA MET A 185 33.34 18.71 -24.24
C MET A 185 34.67 19.46 -24.35
N GLY A 186 34.90 20.12 -25.50
CA GLY A 186 36.05 20.97 -25.75
C GLY A 186 35.63 22.42 -25.93
N LYS A 187 35.20 23.07 -24.85
CA LYS A 187 35.44 24.50 -24.56
C LYS A 187 35.01 24.79 -23.12
N LYS A 188 36.02 25.13 -22.31
CA LYS A 188 35.83 25.90 -21.07
C LYS A 188 35.22 27.25 -21.40
#